data_AF-A0A821QNI8-F1
#
_entry.id   AF-A0A821QNI8-F1
#
_cell.length_a   1.000
_cell.length_b   1.000
_cell.length_c   1.000
_cell.angle_alpha   90.00
_cell.angle_beta   90.00
_cell.angle_gamma   90.00
#
_symmetry.space_group_name_H-M   'P 1'
#
loop_
_entity.id
_entity.type
_entity.pdbx_description
1 polymer ?
#
loop_
_entity_poly.entity_id
_entity_poly.type
_entity_poly.pdbx_seq_one_letter_code
_entity_poly.pdbx_strand_id
1 'polypeptide(L)'
;FLKMVSQFGSVVEVKRHCGWTGSSETSWKTVSSSHSNTNPQTKTICEIDGYDSILYWVDLTTEMAFYLPHNFSMNHPSPEMRILIVWLEEFRDDLDSVLPAQEPSSKFRDISIIGIHPLKNHLFRISLNANAQRMQSACASIPLIDGMVVPLNILSFFLRQAVNTLSRRKRLEDSQSSQTAYSLRKTRITKIIEKYQNRTDNSEEFFQNIFFLSTQKQTTNTESTTRSNPMVIVQS
;
A
#
# COMPACT_ATOMS: atom_id res chain seq x y z
N PHE A 1 4.34 20.96 -9.13
CA PHE A 1 4.50 19.92 -8.09
C PHE A 1 3.31 19.83 -7.14
N LEU A 2 3.09 20.74 -6.18
CA LEU A 2 2.05 20.58 -5.14
C LEU A 2 0.62 20.34 -5.68
N LYS A 3 0.20 21.05 -6.73
CA LYS A 3 -1.09 20.82 -7.40
C LYS A 3 -1.24 19.39 -7.93
N MET A 4 -0.17 18.83 -8.47
CA MET A 4 -0.15 17.43 -8.90
C MET A 4 -0.28 16.50 -7.70
N VAL A 5 0.54 16.67 -6.67
CA VAL A 5 0.51 15.84 -5.44
C VAL A 5 -0.87 15.85 -4.79
N SER A 6 -1.57 16.99 -4.81
CA SER A 6 -2.94 17.09 -4.26
C SER A 6 -3.98 16.21 -4.97
N GLN A 7 -3.71 15.78 -6.20
CA GLN A 7 -4.61 14.88 -6.95
C GLN A 7 -4.34 13.40 -6.66
N PHE A 8 -3.26 13.07 -5.95
CA PHE A 8 -2.87 11.69 -5.68
C PHE A 8 -3.67 11.06 -4.56
N GLY A 9 -4.09 11.84 -3.56
CA GLY A 9 -4.80 11.34 -2.40
C GLY A 9 -5.06 12.42 -1.37
N SER A 10 -5.30 11.98 -0.13
CA SER A 10 -5.54 12.84 1.03
C SER A 10 -4.47 12.62 2.07
N VAL A 11 -4.14 13.67 2.82
CA VAL A 11 -3.18 13.58 3.93
C VAL A 11 -3.84 12.86 5.10
N VAL A 12 -3.20 11.83 5.63
CA VAL A 12 -3.70 11.05 6.78
C VAL A 12 -2.64 10.90 7.85
N GLU A 13 -3.09 10.84 9.11
CA GLU A 13 -2.24 10.52 10.26
C GLU A 13 -2.11 9.00 10.41
N VAL A 14 -0.88 8.48 10.33
CA VAL A 14 -0.59 7.05 10.34
C VAL A 14 -1.11 6.35 11.59
N LYS A 15 -0.98 6.98 12.76
CA LYS A 15 -1.37 6.38 14.05
C LYS A 15 -2.88 6.13 14.18
N ARG A 16 -3.70 6.97 13.55
CA ARG A 16 -5.16 6.95 13.67
C ARG A 16 -5.87 6.41 12.43
N HIS A 17 -5.14 6.19 11.34
CA HIS A 17 -5.72 5.72 10.10
C HIS A 17 -6.11 4.23 10.19
N CYS A 18 -7.31 3.90 9.70
CA CYS A 18 -7.84 2.54 9.74
C CYS A 18 -7.40 1.67 8.54
N GLY A 19 -6.87 2.27 7.49
CA GLY A 19 -6.39 1.56 6.30
C GLY A 19 -4.93 1.09 6.40
N TRP A 20 -4.41 0.61 5.28
CA TRP A 20 -3.02 0.24 5.09
C TRP A 20 -2.12 1.45 4.88
N THR A 21 -1.29 1.76 5.87
CA THR A 21 -0.38 2.91 5.86
C THR A 21 1.01 2.58 5.35
N GLY A 22 1.15 1.51 4.55
CA GLY A 22 2.43 1.11 3.94
C GLY A 22 3.31 0.19 4.81
N SER A 23 2.87 -0.19 6.00
CA SER A 23 3.48 -1.26 6.82
C SER A 23 2.41 -2.00 7.61
N SER A 24 2.53 -3.32 7.71
CA SER A 24 1.57 -4.14 8.47
C SER A 24 1.54 -3.78 9.97
N GLU A 25 2.63 -3.25 10.52
CA GLU A 25 2.74 -2.87 11.93
C GLU A 25 1.95 -1.60 12.28
N THR A 26 1.78 -0.72 11.30
CA THR A 26 1.14 0.59 11.50
C THR A 26 -0.30 0.64 11.01
N SER A 27 -0.77 -0.41 10.32
CA SER A 27 -2.05 -0.47 9.60
C SER A 27 -3.19 -1.13 10.37
N TRP A 28 -4.43 -0.96 9.88
CA TRP A 28 -5.65 -1.64 10.36
C TRP A 28 -5.91 -1.49 11.86
N LYS A 29 -5.54 -0.34 12.42
CA LYS A 29 -5.78 -0.03 13.83
C LYS A 29 -7.25 0.29 14.04
N THR A 30 -7.85 -0.40 15.01
CA THR A 30 -9.13 0.02 15.58
C THR A 30 -8.89 1.24 16.45
N VAL A 31 -9.58 2.35 16.15
CA VAL A 31 -9.53 3.56 17.00
C VAL A 31 -10.05 3.16 18.39
N SER A 32 -9.14 3.04 19.37
CA SER A 32 -9.55 2.84 20.76
C SER A 32 -10.12 4.16 21.28
N SER A 33 -11.31 4.10 21.87
CA SER A 33 -12.11 5.23 22.38
C SER A 33 -11.43 6.06 23.48
N SER A 34 -10.19 5.75 23.85
CA SER A 34 -9.40 6.36 24.92
C SER A 34 -8.45 7.46 24.44
N HIS A 35 -8.44 7.82 23.15
CA HIS A 35 -7.70 8.98 22.68
C HIS A 35 -8.51 10.25 22.93
N SER A 36 -7.90 11.17 23.68
CA SER A 36 -8.42 12.48 24.04
C SER A 36 -9.02 13.21 22.84
N ASN A 37 -10.08 14.00 23.11
CA ASN A 37 -10.79 14.89 22.20
C ASN A 37 -9.91 16.02 21.61
N THR A 38 -8.68 15.74 21.21
CA THR A 38 -7.90 16.68 20.40
C THR A 38 -8.47 16.63 18.99
N ASN A 39 -9.03 17.76 18.58
CA ASN A 39 -9.51 17.97 17.22
C ASN A 39 -8.34 17.63 16.27
N PRO A 40 -8.47 16.67 15.34
CA PRO A 40 -7.38 16.29 14.47
C PRO A 40 -6.92 17.51 13.67
N GLN A 41 -5.71 18.01 13.96
CA GLN A 41 -5.05 18.95 13.06
C GLN A 41 -4.64 18.16 11.83
N THR A 42 -5.44 18.26 10.77
CA THR A 42 -5.10 17.68 9.47
C THR A 42 -3.92 18.45 8.90
N LYS A 43 -2.75 17.82 8.89
CA LYS A 43 -1.56 18.35 8.24
C LYS A 43 -1.83 18.64 6.75
N THR A 44 -1.26 19.72 6.26
CA THR A 44 -1.22 20.06 4.84
C THR A 44 -0.19 19.22 4.11
N ILE A 45 -0.23 19.21 2.76
CA ILE A 45 0.74 18.46 1.93
C ILE A 45 2.19 18.89 2.23
N CYS A 46 2.40 20.16 2.59
CA CYS A 46 3.71 20.71 2.91
C CYS A 46 4.25 20.24 4.28
N GLU A 47 3.38 19.71 5.15
CA GLU A 47 3.71 19.28 6.51
C GLU A 47 3.86 17.75 6.61
N ILE A 48 3.76 17.03 5.48
CA ILE A 48 3.91 15.58 5.44
C ILE A 48 5.37 15.20 5.70
N ASP A 49 5.59 14.40 6.74
CA ASP A 49 6.90 13.92 7.17
C ASP A 49 7.24 12.50 6.70
N GLY A 50 6.24 11.74 6.22
CA GLY A 50 6.38 10.33 5.83
C GLY A 50 6.40 9.35 7.00
N TYR A 51 6.35 9.84 8.25
CA TYR A 51 6.41 9.00 9.46
C TYR A 51 5.06 8.96 10.18
N ASP A 52 4.63 10.10 10.71
CA ASP A 52 3.33 10.24 11.39
C ASP A 52 2.23 10.65 10.41
N SER A 53 2.61 11.14 9.24
CA SER A 53 1.70 11.58 8.19
C SER A 53 2.15 11.11 6.82
N ILE A 54 1.20 10.65 6.02
CA ILE A 54 1.42 10.19 4.65
C ILE A 54 0.32 10.70 3.73
N LEU A 55 0.55 10.63 2.43
CA LEU A 55 -0.52 10.80 1.45
C LEU A 55 -1.13 9.42 1.17
N TYR A 56 -2.44 9.30 1.29
CA TYR A 56 -3.15 8.03 1.17
C TYR A 56 -4.27 8.12 0.14
N TRP A 57 -4.47 7.04 -0.60
CA TRP A 57 -5.56 6.88 -1.54
C TRP A 57 -6.09 5.44 -1.52
N VAL A 58 -7.40 5.30 -1.71
CA VAL A 58 -8.08 4.01 -1.76
C VAL A 58 -9.18 4.03 -2.81
N ASP A 59 -9.36 2.89 -3.46
CA ASP A 59 -10.58 2.55 -4.22
C ASP A 59 -11.23 1.27 -3.68
N LEU A 60 -12.21 0.72 -4.40
CA LEU A 60 -12.94 -0.49 -3.98
C LEU A 60 -12.04 -1.72 -3.78
N THR A 61 -10.83 -1.75 -4.35
CA THR A 61 -10.00 -2.96 -4.43
C THR A 61 -8.54 -2.76 -4.06
N THR A 62 -8.07 -1.51 -3.99
CA THR A 62 -6.67 -1.15 -3.82
C THR A 62 -6.47 0.01 -2.89
N GLU A 63 -5.40 -0.09 -2.11
CA GLU A 63 -4.93 0.95 -1.20
C GLU A 63 -3.53 1.37 -1.64
N MET A 64 -3.24 2.66 -1.53
CA MET A 64 -1.95 3.24 -1.88
C MET A 64 -1.52 4.21 -0.78
N ALA A 65 -0.36 3.90 -0.18
CA ALA A 65 0.35 4.79 0.73
C ALA A 65 1.53 5.41 -0.03
N PHE A 66 1.59 6.73 -0.08
CA PHE A 66 2.67 7.49 -0.69
C PHE A 66 3.53 8.14 0.40
N TYR A 67 4.79 7.73 0.45
CA TYR A 67 5.80 8.32 1.31
C TYR A 67 6.52 9.44 0.55
N LEU A 68 6.46 10.66 1.09
CA LEU A 68 7.19 11.79 0.54
C LEU A 68 8.62 11.81 1.09
N PRO A 69 9.61 12.25 0.28
CA PRO A 69 11.02 12.00 0.52
C PRO A 69 11.67 12.80 1.66
N HIS A 70 10.91 13.54 2.50
CA HIS A 70 11.51 14.47 3.46
C HIS A 70 12.49 13.81 4.45
N ASN A 71 12.45 12.48 4.62
CA ASN A 71 13.44 11.69 5.36
C ASN A 71 13.79 10.34 4.68
N PHE A 72 13.60 10.22 3.36
CA PHE A 72 13.85 8.96 2.67
C PHE A 72 15.36 8.73 2.47
N SER A 73 15.95 7.84 3.27
CA SER A 73 17.31 7.39 3.05
C SER A 73 17.35 6.39 1.89
N MET A 74 17.75 6.88 0.72
CA MET A 74 18.06 6.06 -0.45
C MET A 74 19.18 5.04 -0.20
N ASN A 75 19.81 4.99 0.98
CA ASN A 75 20.84 3.99 1.28
C ASN A 75 20.24 2.63 1.72
N HIS A 76 19.00 2.64 2.23
CA HIS A 76 18.31 1.43 2.69
C HIS A 76 16.83 1.45 2.27
N PRO A 77 16.52 1.16 0.99
CA PRO A 77 15.14 1.01 0.55
C PRO A 77 14.49 -0.12 1.36
N SER A 78 13.30 0.15 1.88
CA SER A 78 12.48 -0.90 2.49
C SER A 78 12.33 -2.05 1.48
N PRO A 79 12.42 -3.32 1.92
CA PRO A 79 12.18 -4.47 1.03
C PRO A 79 10.77 -4.47 0.42
N GLU A 80 9.83 -3.71 1.00
CA GLU A 80 8.47 -3.53 0.47
C GLU A 80 8.39 -2.42 -0.59
N MET A 81 9.37 -1.51 -0.63
CA MET A 81 9.37 -0.38 -1.53
C MET A 81 9.86 -0.79 -2.92
N ARG A 82 8.92 -0.80 -3.87
CA ARG A 82 9.16 -1.32 -5.21
C ARG A 82 9.02 -0.27 -6.31
N ILE A 83 8.37 0.86 -6.04
CA ILE A 83 8.06 1.87 -7.06
C ILE A 83 8.40 3.25 -6.52
N LEU A 84 9.09 4.05 -7.36
CA LEU A 84 9.41 5.45 -7.12
C LEU A 84 8.68 6.31 -8.15
N ILE A 85 8.10 7.41 -7.68
CA ILE A 85 7.56 8.46 -8.54
C ILE A 85 8.47 9.67 -8.36
N VAL A 86 9.12 10.10 -9.43
CA VAL A 86 10.14 11.15 -9.38
C VAL A 86 9.68 12.34 -10.19
N TRP A 87 9.64 13.51 -9.55
CA TRP A 87 9.44 14.78 -10.24
C TRP A 87 10.75 15.22 -10.89
N LEU A 88 10.72 15.43 -12.20
CA LEU A 88 11.89 15.78 -13.01
C LEU A 88 11.80 17.23 -13.44
N GLU A 89 12.64 18.10 -12.88
CA GLU A 89 12.74 19.50 -13.31
C GLU A 89 13.30 19.60 -14.74
N GLU A 90 14.26 18.73 -15.05
CA GLU A 90 14.85 18.59 -16.37
C GLU A 90 14.58 17.18 -16.92
N PHE A 91 14.27 17.09 -18.21
CA PHE A 91 14.07 15.79 -18.86
C PHE A 91 15.41 15.05 -18.96
N ARG A 92 15.44 13.80 -18.51
CA ARG A 92 16.61 12.92 -18.57
C ARG A 92 16.24 11.63 -19.31
N ASP A 93 17.12 11.23 -20.23
CA ASP A 93 16.98 9.95 -20.95
C ASP A 93 17.40 8.77 -20.07
N ASP A 94 18.35 8.97 -19.15
CA ASP A 94 18.79 7.97 -18.18
C ASP A 94 18.20 8.24 -16.80
N LEU A 95 17.04 7.63 -16.52
CA LEU A 95 16.36 7.72 -15.23
C LEU A 95 17.01 6.85 -14.15
N ASP A 96 17.77 5.83 -14.53
CA ASP A 96 18.44 4.92 -13.59
C ASP A 96 19.60 5.61 -12.86
N SER A 97 20.15 6.68 -13.44
CA SER A 97 21.15 7.56 -12.81
C SER A 97 20.65 8.31 -11.56
N VAL A 98 19.33 8.34 -11.32
CA VAL A 98 18.75 9.00 -10.13
C VAL A 98 19.02 8.22 -8.84
N LEU A 99 19.25 6.90 -8.94
CA LEU A 99 19.55 6.06 -7.78
C LEU A 99 21.05 6.12 -7.44
N PRO A 100 21.44 6.11 -6.15
CA PRO A 100 22.85 6.08 -5.76
C PRO A 100 23.54 4.86 -6.35
N ALA A 101 24.84 5.04 -6.67
CA ALA A 101 25.68 4.19 -7.51
C ALA A 101 25.30 2.70 -7.54
N GLN A 102 25.12 2.20 -8.78
CA GLN A 102 24.76 0.83 -9.11
C GLN A 102 25.88 -0.16 -8.82
N GLU A 103 26.09 -0.51 -7.56
CA GLU A 103 26.78 -1.77 -7.25
C GLU A 103 25.98 -2.94 -7.85
N PRO A 104 26.63 -3.97 -8.44
CA PRO A 104 25.93 -5.03 -9.16
C PRO A 104 25.00 -5.89 -8.30
N SER A 105 25.13 -5.80 -6.97
CA SER A 105 24.27 -6.44 -5.96
C SER A 105 23.20 -5.51 -5.36
N SER A 106 23.03 -4.30 -5.90
CA SER A 106 22.19 -3.29 -5.27
C SER A 106 20.69 -3.59 -5.44
N LYS A 107 19.96 -3.58 -4.32
CA LYS A 107 18.49 -3.77 -4.26
C LYS A 107 17.71 -2.75 -5.11
N PHE A 108 18.39 -1.71 -5.59
CA PHE A 108 17.83 -0.64 -6.42
C PHE A 108 17.47 -1.09 -7.83
N ARG A 109 18.08 -2.16 -8.35
CA ARG A 109 17.75 -2.71 -9.69
C ARG A 109 16.30 -3.17 -9.79
N ASP A 110 15.75 -3.63 -8.67
CA ASP A 110 14.37 -4.11 -8.60
C ASP A 110 13.37 -2.97 -8.38
N ILE A 111 13.81 -1.71 -8.29
CA ILE A 111 12.93 -0.55 -8.16
C ILE A 111 12.51 -0.06 -9.55
N SER A 112 11.23 0.24 -9.71
CA SER A 112 10.68 0.84 -10.94
C SER A 112 10.50 2.32 -10.70
N ILE A 113 11.04 3.14 -11.57
CA ILE A 113 10.93 4.59 -11.47
C ILE A 113 9.98 5.09 -12.56
N ILE A 114 9.04 5.93 -12.15
CA ILE A 114 8.17 6.69 -13.04
C ILE A 114 8.54 8.16 -12.87
N GLY A 115 9.22 8.71 -13.87
CA GLY A 115 9.58 10.11 -13.97
C GLY A 115 8.41 10.94 -14.52
N ILE A 116 8.18 12.11 -13.92
CA ILE A 116 7.17 13.07 -14.36
C ILE A 116 7.87 14.38 -14.65
N HIS A 117 7.89 14.75 -15.93
CA HIS A 117 8.50 16.00 -16.40
C HIS A 117 7.42 16.99 -16.86
N PRO A 118 7.29 18.18 -16.24
CA PRO A 118 6.34 19.20 -16.68
C PRO A 118 6.79 19.85 -17.99
N LEU A 119 5.88 19.99 -18.94
CA LEU A 119 6.10 20.70 -20.20
C LEU A 119 5.55 22.13 -20.13
N LYS A 120 6.03 23.00 -21.03
CA LYS A 120 5.63 24.43 -21.11
C LYS A 120 4.13 24.63 -21.35
N ASN A 121 3.45 23.64 -21.94
CA ASN A 121 2.02 23.68 -22.26
C ASN A 121 1.13 23.09 -21.14
N HIS A 122 1.64 22.98 -19.90
CA HIS A 122 0.95 22.38 -18.76
C HIS A 122 0.58 20.90 -18.91
N LEU A 123 1.18 20.22 -19.89
CA LEU A 123 1.16 18.77 -19.98
C LEU A 123 2.38 18.19 -19.26
N PHE A 124 2.38 16.88 -19.07
CA PHE A 124 3.42 16.15 -18.37
C PHE A 124 3.92 15.03 -19.25
N ARG A 125 5.21 15.03 -19.53
CA ARG A 125 5.88 13.90 -20.17
C ARG A 125 6.26 12.88 -19.12
N ILE A 126 6.02 11.62 -19.44
CA ILE A 126 6.32 10.48 -18.59
C ILE A 126 7.62 9.87 -19.08
N SER A 127 8.51 9.55 -18.14
CA SER A 127 9.67 8.70 -18.40
C SER A 127 9.66 7.48 -17.49
N LEU A 128 10.13 6.34 -18.00
CA LEU A 128 10.23 5.09 -17.27
C LEU A 128 11.69 4.62 -17.28
N ASN A 129 12.15 4.07 -16.16
CA ASN A 129 13.48 3.44 -16.12
C ASN A 129 13.49 2.07 -16.79
N ALA A 130 14.68 1.48 -17.00
CA ALA A 130 14.81 0.20 -17.70
C ALA A 130 13.95 -0.92 -17.06
N ASN A 131 13.91 -0.96 -15.72
CA ASN A 131 13.08 -1.92 -15.01
C ASN A 131 11.57 -1.69 -15.25
N ALA A 132 11.09 -0.45 -15.15
CA ALA A 132 9.69 -0.12 -15.43
C ALA A 132 9.30 -0.41 -16.89
N GLN A 133 10.17 -0.12 -17.85
CA GLN A 133 9.98 -0.45 -19.28
C GLN A 133 9.92 -1.97 -19.52
N ARG A 134 10.82 -2.75 -18.91
CA ARG A 134 10.80 -4.22 -18.99
C ARG A 134 9.48 -4.79 -18.46
N MET A 135 9.03 -4.28 -17.31
CA MET A 135 7.75 -4.66 -16.72
C MET A 135 6.58 -4.26 -17.60
N GLN A 136 6.74 -3.17 -18.34
CA GLN A 136 5.79 -2.74 -19.34
C GLN A 136 5.65 -3.71 -20.51
N SER A 137 6.76 -4.10 -21.13
CA SER A 137 6.75 -5.04 -22.24
C SER A 137 6.17 -6.41 -21.86
N ALA A 138 6.29 -6.81 -20.60
CA ALA A 138 5.74 -8.06 -20.08
C ALA A 138 4.23 -8.01 -19.75
N CYS A 139 3.57 -6.85 -19.89
CA CYS A 139 2.14 -6.69 -19.57
C CYS A 139 1.42 -5.86 -20.64
N ALA A 140 0.50 -6.50 -21.37
CA ALA A 140 -0.26 -5.87 -22.46
C ALA A 140 -1.28 -4.80 -22.01
N SER A 141 -1.40 -4.51 -20.71
CA SER A 141 -2.43 -3.63 -20.14
C SER A 141 -1.83 -2.58 -19.19
N ILE A 142 -0.85 -1.80 -19.66
CA ILE A 142 -0.31 -0.67 -18.90
C ILE A 142 -0.82 0.64 -19.48
N PRO A 143 -1.48 1.48 -18.67
CA PRO A 143 -2.07 2.71 -19.17
C PRO A 143 -1.05 3.84 -19.34
N LEU A 144 0.19 3.67 -18.84
CA LEU A 144 1.27 4.66 -18.89
C LEU A 144 2.49 4.15 -19.65
N ILE A 145 2.77 4.76 -20.80
CA ILE A 145 3.88 4.38 -21.67
C ILE A 145 5.02 5.40 -21.54
N ASP A 146 6.24 4.91 -21.67
CA ASP A 146 7.41 5.78 -21.75
C ASP A 146 7.27 6.81 -22.88
N GLY A 147 7.62 8.06 -22.61
CA GLY A 147 7.45 9.19 -23.52
C GLY A 147 6.02 9.74 -23.64
N MET A 148 5.01 9.10 -23.04
CA MET A 148 3.62 9.56 -23.11
C MET A 148 3.46 10.97 -22.53
N VAL A 149 2.57 11.76 -23.11
CA VAL A 149 2.26 13.12 -22.67
C VAL A 149 0.82 13.19 -22.18
N VAL A 150 0.61 13.65 -20.95
CA VAL A 150 -0.68 13.60 -20.24
C VAL A 150 -1.01 14.95 -19.60
N PRO A 151 -2.28 15.41 -19.61
CA PRO A 151 -2.69 16.58 -18.85
C PRO A 151 -2.83 16.30 -17.35
N LEU A 152 -2.71 17.34 -16.53
CA LEU A 152 -2.73 17.25 -15.06
C LEU A 152 -3.96 16.50 -14.51
N ASN A 153 -5.16 16.81 -15.02
CA ASN A 153 -6.43 16.32 -14.49
C ASN A 153 -6.60 14.80 -14.56
N ILE A 154 -5.94 14.12 -15.50
CA ILE A 154 -5.99 12.66 -15.63
C ILE A 154 -4.70 11.97 -15.19
N LEU A 155 -3.60 12.72 -15.03
CA LEU A 155 -2.28 12.20 -14.66
C LEU A 155 -2.33 11.32 -13.41
N SER A 156 -3.03 11.76 -12.35
CA SER A 156 -3.13 10.98 -11.11
C SER A 156 -3.85 9.65 -11.31
N PHE A 157 -4.87 9.60 -12.18
CA PHE A 157 -5.60 8.37 -12.48
C PHE A 157 -4.69 7.38 -13.19
N PHE A 158 -4.03 7.84 -14.27
CA PHE A 158 -3.08 7.02 -15.01
C PHE A 158 -1.98 6.49 -14.08
N LEU A 159 -1.38 7.36 -13.26
CA LEU A 159 -0.27 6.97 -12.42
C LEU A 159 -0.67 5.93 -11.36
N ARG A 160 -1.83 6.08 -10.73
CA ARG A 160 -2.37 5.05 -9.82
C ARG A 160 -2.57 3.72 -10.54
N GLN A 161 -3.14 3.72 -11.73
CA GLN A 161 -3.32 2.48 -12.51
C GLN A 161 -1.98 1.84 -12.92
N ALA A 162 -0.98 2.66 -13.26
CA ALA A 162 0.37 2.20 -13.59
C ALA A 162 1.06 1.58 -12.36
N VAL A 163 1.02 2.27 -11.22
CA VAL A 163 1.54 1.79 -9.93
C VAL A 163 0.89 0.46 -9.56
N ASN A 164 -0.44 0.36 -9.62
CA ASN A 164 -1.16 -0.88 -9.31
C ASN A 164 -0.75 -2.03 -10.23
N THR A 165 -0.59 -1.76 -11.52
CA THR A 165 -0.20 -2.77 -12.51
C THR A 165 1.24 -3.24 -12.32
N LEU A 166 2.18 -2.29 -12.15
CA LEU A 166 3.59 -2.59 -11.86
C LEU A 166 3.75 -3.35 -10.54
N SER A 167 3.06 -2.92 -9.47
CA SER A 167 3.09 -3.60 -8.17
C SER A 167 2.59 -5.03 -8.27
N ARG A 168 1.47 -5.26 -8.96
CA ARG A 168 0.92 -6.61 -9.18
C ARG A 168 1.88 -7.47 -9.99
N ARG A 169 2.51 -6.93 -11.03
CA ARG A 169 3.47 -7.68 -11.85
C ARG A 169 4.75 -8.02 -11.08
N LYS A 170 5.29 -7.11 -10.28
CA LYS A 170 6.45 -7.38 -9.39
C LYS A 170 6.17 -8.50 -8.42
N ARG A 171 4.96 -8.50 -7.84
CA ARG A 171 4.53 -9.58 -6.95
C ARG A 171 4.55 -10.95 -7.65
N LEU A 172 4.30 -11.00 -8.96
CA LEU A 172 4.32 -12.26 -9.70
C LEU A 172 5.75 -12.75 -10.01
N GLU A 173 6.73 -11.86 -10.12
CA GLU A 173 8.14 -12.22 -10.38
C GLU A 173 8.85 -12.75 -9.12
N ASP A 174 8.48 -12.23 -7.96
CA ASP A 174 8.98 -12.69 -6.67
C ASP A 174 8.32 -14.01 -6.27
N SER A 175 9.02 -15.13 -6.43
CA SER A 175 8.54 -16.51 -6.17
C SER A 175 7.85 -16.71 -4.81
N GLN A 176 8.25 -15.94 -3.78
CA GLN A 176 7.65 -15.96 -2.45
C GLN A 176 6.34 -15.15 -2.35
N SER A 177 6.18 -14.13 -3.19
CA SER A 177 5.01 -13.25 -3.22
C SER A 177 4.03 -13.57 -4.35
N SER A 178 4.40 -14.45 -5.29
CA SER A 178 3.52 -14.96 -6.36
C SER A 178 2.33 -15.77 -5.83
N GLN A 179 2.35 -16.16 -4.55
CA GLN A 179 1.19 -16.76 -3.91
C GLN A 179 0.10 -15.70 -3.76
N THR A 180 -1.02 -15.87 -4.47
CA THR A 180 -2.18 -14.99 -4.31
C THR A 180 -2.63 -14.95 -2.85
N ALA A 181 -3.26 -13.84 -2.42
CA ALA A 181 -3.82 -13.74 -1.06
C ALA A 181 -4.78 -14.91 -0.77
N TYR A 182 -5.50 -15.39 -1.78
CA TYR A 182 -6.30 -16.59 -1.72
C TYR A 182 -5.45 -17.85 -1.43
N SER A 183 -4.39 -18.10 -2.20
CA SER A 183 -3.51 -19.26 -2.00
C SER A 183 -2.85 -19.24 -0.62
N LEU A 184 -2.39 -18.07 -0.16
CA LEU A 184 -1.83 -17.89 1.19
C LEU A 184 -2.87 -18.14 2.27
N ARG A 185 -4.08 -17.62 2.09
CA ARG A 185 -5.19 -17.83 3.02
C ARG A 185 -5.58 -19.30 3.07
N LYS A 186 -5.66 -19.98 1.92
CA LYS A 186 -5.92 -21.44 1.84
C LYS A 186 -4.83 -22.21 2.58
N THR A 187 -3.55 -21.94 2.30
CA THR A 187 -2.42 -22.57 3.00
C THR A 187 -2.46 -22.30 4.51
N ARG A 188 -2.80 -21.08 4.95
CA ARG A 188 -2.95 -20.77 6.38
C ARG A 188 -4.14 -21.49 7.01
N ILE A 189 -5.28 -21.55 6.32
CA ILE A 189 -6.46 -22.29 6.78
C ILE A 189 -6.11 -23.77 6.91
N THR A 190 -5.46 -24.36 5.91
CA THR A 190 -4.99 -25.75 5.96
C THR A 190 -4.03 -25.96 7.14
N LYS A 191 -3.07 -25.06 7.38
CA LYS A 191 -2.17 -25.14 8.55
C LYS A 191 -2.92 -25.04 9.89
N ILE A 192 -3.97 -24.22 9.98
CA ILE A 192 -4.83 -24.15 11.16
C ILE A 192 -5.56 -25.50 11.33
N ILE A 193 -6.17 -26.02 10.26
CA ILE A 193 -6.87 -27.29 10.27
C ILE A 193 -5.94 -28.41 10.74
N GLU A 194 -4.75 -28.55 10.14
CA GLU A 194 -3.75 -29.57 10.53
C GLU A 194 -3.31 -29.43 11.99
N LYS A 195 -3.07 -28.19 12.46
CA LYS A 195 -2.69 -27.91 13.85
C LYS A 195 -3.74 -28.38 14.85
N TYR A 196 -5.02 -28.28 14.50
CA TYR A 196 -6.13 -28.60 15.42
C TYR A 196 -6.76 -29.96 15.16
N GLN A 197 -6.57 -30.59 14.00
CA GLN A 197 -6.97 -31.98 13.71
C GLN A 197 -6.26 -32.99 14.62
N ASN A 198 -5.04 -32.70 15.08
CA ASN A 198 -4.32 -33.55 16.04
C ASN A 198 -4.72 -33.28 17.50
N ARG A 199 -5.65 -32.34 17.76
CA ARG A 199 -6.21 -32.04 19.10
C ARG A 199 -7.66 -32.46 19.26
N THR A 200 -8.30 -32.95 18.19
CA THR A 200 -9.70 -33.40 18.17
C THR A 200 -9.83 -34.84 18.65
N ASP A 201 -9.54 -35.10 19.92
CA ASP A 201 -10.25 -36.16 20.66
C ASP A 201 -11.45 -35.59 21.45
N ASN A 202 -11.54 -34.26 21.64
CA ASN A 202 -12.69 -33.58 22.26
C ASN A 202 -13.19 -32.42 21.39
N SER A 203 -13.96 -32.73 20.34
CA SER A 203 -14.53 -31.73 19.42
C SER A 203 -15.49 -30.76 20.09
N GLU A 204 -16.23 -31.18 21.12
CA GLU A 204 -17.18 -30.33 21.85
C GLU A 204 -16.51 -29.24 22.70
N GLU A 205 -15.45 -29.58 23.45
CA GLU A 205 -14.69 -28.59 24.23
C GLU A 205 -13.97 -27.57 23.34
N PHE A 206 -13.56 -27.98 22.13
CA PHE A 206 -12.90 -27.10 21.18
C PHE A 206 -13.84 -26.00 20.66
N PHE A 207 -15.04 -26.37 20.21
CA PHE A 207 -16.03 -25.38 19.74
C PHE A 207 -16.50 -24.50 20.89
N GLN A 208 -16.74 -25.07 22.08
CA GLN A 208 -17.08 -24.28 23.26
C GLN A 208 -15.97 -23.26 23.57
N ASN A 209 -14.68 -23.64 23.55
CA ASN A 209 -13.60 -22.69 23.81
C ASN A 209 -13.49 -21.56 22.75
N ILE A 210 -13.66 -21.86 21.46
CA ILE A 210 -13.61 -20.82 20.42
C ILE A 210 -14.72 -19.79 20.61
N PHE A 211 -15.96 -20.25 20.80
CA PHE A 211 -17.10 -19.35 20.97
C PHE A 211 -17.05 -18.65 22.34
N PHE A 212 -16.63 -19.34 23.40
CA PHE A 212 -16.54 -18.76 24.75
C PHE A 212 -15.45 -17.69 24.87
N LEU A 213 -14.29 -17.88 24.22
CA LEU A 213 -13.24 -16.85 24.14
C LEU A 213 -13.67 -15.61 23.34
N SER A 214 -14.57 -15.78 22.37
CA SER A 214 -15.14 -14.66 21.61
C SER A 214 -16.13 -13.83 22.45
N THR A 215 -16.87 -14.46 23.36
CA THR A 215 -17.76 -13.78 24.32
C THR A 215 -17.02 -13.18 25.51
N GLN A 216 -15.94 -13.79 26.00
CA GLN A 216 -15.15 -13.26 27.14
C GLN A 216 -14.43 -11.94 26.81
N LYS A 217 -14.12 -11.70 25.53
CA LYS A 217 -13.53 -10.41 25.11
C LYS A 217 -14.54 -9.26 25.05
N GLN A 218 -15.84 -9.55 25.16
CA GLN A 218 -16.90 -8.53 25.30
C GLN A 218 -17.32 -8.30 26.76
N THR A 219 -17.14 -9.27 27.66
CA THR A 219 -17.63 -9.17 29.05
C THR A 219 -16.66 -8.51 30.04
N THR A 220 -15.42 -8.17 29.65
CA THR A 220 -14.57 -7.30 30.48
C THR A 220 -14.83 -5.81 30.30
N ASN A 221 -15.79 -5.43 29.44
CA ASN A 221 -16.25 -4.04 29.32
C ASN A 221 -17.74 -3.98 29.00
N THR A 222 -18.60 -4.23 30.00
CA THR A 222 -19.97 -3.71 29.95
C THR A 222 -20.45 -3.30 31.33
N GLU A 223 -20.40 -2.00 31.60
CA GLU A 223 -21.62 -1.22 31.82
C GLU A 223 -21.54 -0.06 30.82
N SER A 224 -22.26 -0.02 29.71
CA SER A 224 -23.72 0.05 29.62
C SER A 224 -24.19 -0.16 28.16
N THR A 225 -25.24 -0.98 28.04
CA THR A 225 -26.37 -0.97 27.10
C THR A 225 -26.25 -0.32 25.71
N THR A 226 -26.25 -1.14 24.64
CA THR A 226 -27.35 -1.24 23.65
C THR A 226 -27.08 -2.40 22.69
N ARG A 227 -28.07 -3.29 22.55
CA ARG A 227 -28.01 -4.51 21.74
C ARG A 227 -27.94 -4.19 20.24
N SER A 228 -26.94 -4.75 19.57
CA SER A 228 -26.93 -4.92 18.10
C SER A 228 -26.29 -6.27 17.79
N ASN A 229 -27.11 -7.25 17.39
CA ASN A 229 -26.65 -8.57 16.95
C ASN A 229 -25.76 -8.44 15.70
N PRO A 230 -24.62 -9.15 15.61
CA PRO A 230 -23.85 -9.18 14.38
C PRO A 230 -24.54 -10.05 13.33
N MET A 231 -24.81 -9.45 12.18
CA MET A 231 -25.25 -10.14 10.96
C MET A 231 -24.09 -10.98 10.41
N VAL A 232 -24.29 -12.29 10.32
CA VAL A 232 -23.35 -13.21 9.67
C VAL A 232 -23.58 -13.12 8.15
N ILE A 233 -22.61 -12.56 7.42
CA ILE A 233 -22.57 -12.71 5.96
C ILE A 233 -21.67 -13.91 5.66
N VAL A 234 -22.28 -15.01 5.27
CA VAL A 234 -21.62 -16.10 4.54
C VAL A 234 -21.81 -15.79 3.05
N GLN A 235 -20.74 -15.72 2.28
CA GLN A 235 -20.83 -15.68 0.83
C GLN A 235 -19.91 -16.74 0.23
N SER A 236 -20.46 -17.49 -0.73
CA SER A 236 -19.91 -18.65 -1.44
C SER A 236 -18.65 -18.35 -2.23
#